data_AF-A0A4U6P436-F1
#
_entry.id   AF-A0A4U6P436-F1
#
_cell.length_a   1.000
_cell.length_b   1.000
_cell.length_c   1.000
_cell.angle_alpha   90.00
_cell.angle_beta   90.00
_cell.angle_gamma   90.00
#
_symmetry.space_group_name_H-M   'P 1'
#
loop_
_entity.id
_entity.type
_entity.pdbx_description
1 polymer ?
#
loop_
_entity_poly.entity_id
_entity_poly.type
_entity_poly.pdbx_seq_one_letter_code
_entity_poly.pdbx_strand_id
1 'polypeptide(L)'
;MVKPEVALQQVVACGFETAQVKSDDMLQEDVIDIPSVATIGDGQLECVARASIRTSYYVIFPAPSKDAYQAIYWRLSREQAKVDARAWLAQRGLLDHLPVYDPRKSDIAAFARTLENLCGEKAAHALKPMGGMATFDEDVLLAGGMDQDSFWCLTNAATVSGYPLGFIGHETGPGDK
;
A
#
# COMPACT_ATOMS: atom_id res chain seq x y z
N MET A 1 3.48 -6.21 16.67
CA MET A 1 2.08 -5.84 16.33
C MET A 1 1.58 -4.89 17.39
N VAL A 2 1.09 -3.71 17.00
CA VAL A 2 0.48 -2.74 17.92
C VAL A 2 -0.84 -3.33 18.43
N LYS A 3 -1.20 -3.07 19.70
CA LYS A 3 -2.49 -3.52 20.23
C LYS A 3 -3.61 -2.57 19.82
N PRO A 4 -4.85 -3.03 19.61
CA PRO A 4 -5.96 -2.17 19.20
C PRO A 4 -6.20 -0.98 20.13
N GLU A 5 -6.00 -1.15 21.44
CA GLU A 5 -6.18 -0.08 22.43
C GLU A 5 -5.16 1.05 22.26
N VAL A 6 -3.94 0.72 21.82
CA VAL A 6 -2.90 1.71 21.55
C VAL A 6 -3.25 2.49 20.27
N ALA A 7 -3.79 1.83 19.25
CA ALA A 7 -4.27 2.49 18.05
C ALA A 7 -5.44 3.42 18.36
N LEU A 8 -6.40 2.96 19.15
CA LEU A 8 -7.53 3.76 19.62
C LEU A 8 -7.04 5.02 20.37
N GLN A 9 -6.08 4.87 21.29
CA GLN A 9 -5.52 6.02 22.02
C GLN A 9 -4.87 7.05 21.10
N GLN A 10 -4.16 6.62 20.04
CA GLN A 10 -3.57 7.55 19.07
C GLN A 10 -4.63 8.27 18.24
N VAL A 11 -5.73 7.61 17.89
CA VAL A 11 -6.85 8.24 17.18
C VAL A 11 -7.58 9.23 18.08
N VAL A 12 -7.85 8.88 19.34
CA VAL A 12 -8.48 9.78 20.32
C VAL A 12 -7.62 11.03 20.56
N ALA A 13 -6.29 10.87 20.58
CA ALA A 13 -5.35 11.99 20.69
C ALA A 13 -5.44 13.01 19.53
N CYS A 14 -6.07 12.65 18.41
CA CYS A 14 -6.37 13.56 17.30
C CYS A 14 -7.66 14.38 17.50
N GLY A 15 -8.31 14.26 18.67
CA GLY A 15 -9.46 15.08 19.06
C GLY A 15 -10.83 14.46 18.75
N PHE A 16 -10.91 13.14 18.69
CA PHE A 16 -12.18 12.41 18.53
C PHE A 16 -12.70 11.96 19.89
N GLU A 17 -13.89 12.43 20.27
CA GLU A 17 -14.53 12.08 21.54
C GLU A 17 -15.08 10.64 21.53
N THR A 18 -15.55 10.19 20.37
CA THR A 18 -16.15 8.88 20.16
C THR A 18 -15.34 8.10 19.13
N ALA A 19 -14.60 7.10 19.60
CA ALA A 19 -13.91 6.13 18.76
C ALA A 19 -13.93 4.77 19.48
N GLN A 20 -13.98 3.68 18.72
CA GLN A 20 -14.01 2.32 19.26
C GLN A 20 -13.26 1.36 18.36
N VAL A 21 -12.74 0.28 18.96
CA VAL A 21 -12.24 -0.86 18.18
C VAL A 21 -13.44 -1.68 17.70
N LYS A 22 -13.43 -2.06 16.43
CA LYS A 22 -14.47 -2.89 15.83
C LYS A 22 -13.83 -3.88 14.86
N SER A 23 -14.27 -5.13 14.85
CA SER A 23 -13.91 -6.07 13.78
C SER A 23 -14.68 -5.69 12.52
N ASP A 24 -13.98 -5.52 11.40
CA ASP A 24 -14.57 -5.27 10.09
C ASP A 24 -14.58 -6.56 9.27
N ASP A 25 -15.78 -7.04 8.92
CA ASP A 25 -15.96 -8.31 8.20
C ASP A 25 -15.43 -8.25 6.77
N MET A 26 -15.38 -7.08 6.14
CA MET A 26 -14.88 -6.95 4.77
C MET A 26 -13.36 -6.98 4.75
N LEU A 27 -12.72 -6.34 5.72
CA LEU A 27 -11.26 -6.33 5.86
C LEU A 27 -10.72 -7.55 6.59
N GLN A 28 -11.58 -8.30 7.31
CA GLN A 28 -11.18 -9.42 8.18
C GLN A 28 -10.14 -9.00 9.24
N GLU A 29 -10.25 -7.76 9.71
CA GLU A 29 -9.29 -7.11 10.62
C GLU A 29 -10.02 -6.24 11.65
N ASP A 30 -9.35 -5.96 12.77
CA ASP A 30 -9.77 -4.94 13.71
C ASP A 30 -9.49 -3.55 13.12
N VAL A 31 -10.48 -2.66 13.19
CA VAL A 31 -10.40 -1.26 12.75
C VAL A 31 -10.76 -0.32 13.91
N ILE A 32 -10.43 0.96 13.74
CA ILE A 32 -10.95 2.02 14.60
C ILE A 32 -12.16 2.65 13.92
N ASP A 33 -13.33 2.50 14.52
CA ASP A 33 -14.59 3.06 14.05
C ASP A 33 -14.88 4.38 14.77
N ILE A 34 -15.15 5.44 13.99
CA ILE A 34 -15.59 6.74 14.49
C ILE A 34 -17.04 6.92 14.04
N PRO A 35 -18.03 6.58 14.88
CA PRO A 35 -19.42 6.42 14.45
C PRO A 35 -20.12 7.75 14.13
N SER A 36 -19.65 8.86 14.69
CA SER A 36 -20.21 10.18 14.47
C SER A 36 -19.12 11.26 14.51
N VAL A 37 -19.25 12.25 13.63
CA VAL A 37 -18.39 13.44 13.61
C VAL A 37 -19.27 14.65 13.32
N ALA A 38 -19.24 15.66 14.19
CA ALA A 38 -20.05 16.87 14.01
C ALA A 38 -19.40 17.83 13.01
N THR A 39 -18.10 18.05 13.13
CA THR A 39 -17.27 18.84 12.21
C THR A 39 -15.85 18.30 12.32
N ILE A 40 -15.20 18.08 11.18
CA ILE A 40 -13.85 17.55 11.12
C ILE A 40 -12.99 18.48 10.29
N GLY A 41 -11.88 18.94 10.86
CA GLY A 41 -10.90 19.74 10.13
C GLY A 41 -9.88 18.88 9.39
N ASP A 42 -9.29 19.40 8.32
CA ASP A 42 -8.22 18.73 7.57
C ASP A 42 -7.04 18.29 8.48
N GLY A 43 -6.71 19.10 9.49
CA GLY A 43 -5.67 18.74 10.46
C GLY A 43 -5.99 17.52 11.31
N GLN A 44 -7.28 17.30 11.63
CA GLN A 44 -7.71 16.09 12.36
C GLN A 44 -7.68 14.86 11.46
N LEU A 45 -8.14 15.00 10.21
CA LEU A 45 -8.07 13.94 9.20
C LEU A 45 -6.62 13.51 8.95
N GLU A 46 -5.70 14.47 8.82
CA GLU A 46 -4.27 14.18 8.65
C GLU A 46 -3.68 13.50 9.89
N CYS A 47 -4.01 13.97 11.09
CA CYS A 47 -3.54 13.35 12.33
C CYS A 47 -3.96 11.87 12.41
N VAL A 48 -5.24 11.59 12.15
CA VAL A 48 -5.79 10.22 12.20
C VAL A 48 -5.19 9.35 11.11
N ALA A 49 -4.99 9.87 9.90
CA ALA A 49 -4.33 9.12 8.83
C ALA A 49 -2.90 8.73 9.22
N ARG A 50 -2.15 9.61 9.88
CA ARG A 50 -0.80 9.30 10.40
C ARG A 50 -0.84 8.28 11.55
N ALA A 51 -1.82 8.36 12.44
CA ALA A 51 -2.02 7.36 13.50
C ALA A 51 -2.34 5.97 12.92
N SER A 52 -3.24 5.94 11.94
CA SER A 52 -3.63 4.74 11.19
C SER A 52 -2.41 4.07 10.53
N ILE A 53 -1.63 4.82 9.75
CA ILE A 53 -0.41 4.30 9.09
C ILE A 53 0.60 3.76 10.11
N ARG A 54 0.84 4.49 11.20
CA ARG A 54 1.84 4.11 12.22
C ARG A 54 1.46 2.85 13.01
N THR A 55 0.17 2.64 13.20
CA THR A 55 -0.35 1.52 14.00
C THR A 55 -0.81 0.35 13.16
N SER A 56 -0.96 0.56 11.84
CA SER A 56 -1.53 -0.39 10.89
C SER A 56 -3.01 -0.72 11.14
N TYR A 57 -3.73 0.14 11.88
CA TYR A 57 -5.18 0.02 12.08
C TYR A 57 -5.90 1.05 11.23
N TYR A 58 -6.68 0.58 10.25
CA TYR A 58 -7.47 1.46 9.41
C TYR A 58 -8.58 2.14 10.24
N VAL A 59 -8.93 3.38 9.86
CA VAL A 59 -9.94 4.18 10.56
C VAL A 59 -11.14 4.36 9.65
N ILE A 60 -12.33 4.03 10.14
CA ILE A 60 -13.58 4.13 9.40
C ILE A 60 -14.35 5.36 9.87
N PHE A 61 -14.79 6.15 8.89
CA PHE A 61 -15.65 7.31 9.10
C PHE A 61 -16.99 7.12 8.39
N PRO A 62 -18.09 7.69 8.92
CA PRO A 62 -19.33 7.84 8.16
C PRO A 62 -19.14 8.81 6.99
N ALA A 63 -20.03 8.70 6.00
CA ALA A 63 -20.16 9.73 4.98
C ALA A 63 -20.61 11.05 5.63
N PRO A 64 -20.14 12.22 5.14
CA PRO A 64 -19.29 12.41 3.96
C PRO A 64 -17.78 12.36 4.25
N SER A 65 -17.37 12.29 5.52
CA SER A 65 -15.96 12.41 5.94
C SER A 65 -15.07 11.27 5.42
N LYS A 66 -15.66 10.12 5.08
CA LYS A 66 -14.97 8.96 4.51
C LYS A 66 -14.09 9.31 3.31
N ASP A 67 -14.61 10.04 2.33
CA ASP A 67 -13.88 10.27 1.07
C ASP A 67 -12.70 11.24 1.27
N ALA A 68 -12.90 12.27 2.09
CA ALA A 68 -11.85 13.20 2.47
C ALA A 68 -10.73 12.49 3.24
N TYR A 69 -11.09 11.62 4.19
CA TYR A 69 -10.14 10.77 4.90
C TYR A 69 -9.37 9.84 3.96
N GLN A 70 -10.07 9.13 3.06
CA GLN A 70 -9.45 8.20 2.12
C GLN A 70 -8.42 8.88 1.22
N ALA A 71 -8.75 10.06 0.68
CA ALA A 71 -7.82 10.82 -0.15
C ALA A 71 -6.52 11.17 0.61
N ILE A 72 -6.65 11.62 1.87
CA ILE A 72 -5.50 11.96 2.73
C ILE A 72 -4.71 10.70 3.10
N TYR A 73 -5.38 9.65 3.56
CA TYR A 73 -4.75 8.38 3.95
C TYR A 73 -3.95 7.78 2.79
N TRP A 74 -4.54 7.65 1.61
CA TRP A 74 -3.85 7.06 0.45
C TRP A 74 -2.64 7.89 0.00
N ARG A 75 -2.71 9.22 0.10
CA ARG A 75 -1.55 10.07 -0.20
C ARG A 75 -0.42 9.82 0.78
N LEU A 76 -0.69 9.89 2.09
CA LEU A 76 0.32 9.70 3.13
C LEU A 76 0.87 8.27 3.16
N SER A 77 0.01 7.27 2.92
CA SER A 77 0.40 5.86 2.85
C SER A 77 1.38 5.62 1.71
N ARG A 78 1.14 6.19 0.51
CA ARG A 78 2.10 6.13 -0.61
C ARG A 78 3.41 6.85 -0.30
N GLU A 79 3.36 7.99 0.36
CA GLU A 79 4.56 8.72 0.81
C GLU A 79 5.39 7.85 1.77
N GLN A 80 4.74 7.25 2.78
CA GLN A 80 5.39 6.36 3.75
C GLN A 80 5.94 5.09 3.09
N ALA A 81 5.16 4.43 2.23
CA ALA A 81 5.61 3.24 1.49
C ALA A 81 6.87 3.52 0.68
N LYS A 82 6.98 4.71 0.06
CA LYS A 82 8.20 5.10 -0.64
C LYS A 82 9.40 5.30 0.29
N VAL A 83 9.20 5.85 1.49
CA VAL A 83 10.25 5.97 2.51
C VAL A 83 10.73 4.59 2.95
N ASP A 84 9.80 3.70 3.29
CA ASP A 84 10.11 2.36 3.77
C ASP A 84 10.80 1.52 2.68
N ALA A 85 10.34 1.63 1.44
CA ALA A 85 10.96 0.97 0.29
C ALA A 85 12.41 1.44 0.06
N ARG A 86 12.68 2.74 0.17
CA ARG A 86 14.06 3.26 0.07
C ARG A 86 14.93 2.73 1.20
N ALA A 87 14.43 2.68 2.43
CA ALA A 87 15.17 2.15 3.56
C ALA A 87 15.50 0.66 3.37
N TRP A 88 14.51 -0.13 2.92
CA TRP A 88 14.68 -1.55 2.64
C TRP A 88 15.72 -1.83 1.55
N LEU A 89 15.70 -1.05 0.45
CA LEU A 89 16.65 -1.17 -0.66
C LEU A 89 18.05 -0.70 -0.27
N ALA A 90 18.17 0.35 0.55
CA ALA A 90 19.45 0.83 1.06
C ALA A 90 20.16 -0.22 1.92
N GLN A 91 19.42 -0.92 2.79
CA GLN A 91 19.97 -2.01 3.62
C GLN A 91 20.53 -3.18 2.79
N ARG A 92 20.10 -3.33 1.54
CA ARG A 92 20.56 -4.35 0.57
C ARG A 92 21.56 -3.81 -0.45
N GLY A 93 21.95 -2.53 -0.35
CA GLY A 93 22.86 -1.90 -1.32
C GLY A 93 22.27 -1.73 -2.72
N LEU A 94 20.94 -1.81 -2.88
CA LEU A 94 20.27 -1.74 -4.19
C LEU A 94 19.83 -0.33 -4.56
N LEU A 95 19.75 0.59 -3.59
CA LEU A 95 19.15 1.92 -3.79
C LEU A 95 19.84 2.73 -4.90
N ASP A 96 21.17 2.66 -4.99
CA ASP A 96 21.95 3.41 -5.97
C ASP A 96 21.94 2.79 -7.37
N HIS A 97 21.38 1.58 -7.51
CA HIS A 97 21.27 0.84 -8.77
C HIS A 97 19.86 0.89 -9.37
N LEU A 98 18.93 1.60 -8.74
CA LEU A 98 17.55 1.66 -9.21
C LEU A 98 17.43 2.44 -10.52
N PRO A 99 16.75 1.90 -11.53
CA PRO A 99 16.36 2.66 -12.70
C PRO A 99 15.24 3.66 -12.34
N VAL A 100 15.07 4.71 -13.14
CA VAL A 100 13.95 5.66 -13.00
C VAL A 100 12.97 5.46 -14.14
N TYR A 101 11.71 5.18 -13.82
CA TYR A 101 10.65 5.03 -14.80
C TYR A 101 10.14 6.40 -15.25
N ASP A 102 10.13 6.64 -16.56
CA ASP A 102 9.51 7.80 -17.18
C ASP A 102 8.30 7.33 -18.02
N PRO A 103 7.05 7.63 -17.62
CA PRO A 103 5.86 7.14 -18.32
C PRO A 103 5.75 7.66 -19.77
N ARG A 104 6.55 8.67 -20.16
CA ARG A 104 6.56 9.20 -21.53
C ARG A 104 7.64 8.59 -22.42
N LYS A 105 8.60 7.85 -21.84
CA LYS A 105 9.79 7.36 -22.55
C LYS A 105 10.10 5.90 -22.31
N SER A 106 9.81 5.38 -21.13
CA SER A 106 10.09 4.02 -20.74
C SER A 106 9.06 3.07 -21.36
N ASP A 107 9.53 1.98 -21.95
CA ASP A 107 8.68 0.85 -22.28
C ASP A 107 8.41 0.02 -21.02
N ILE A 108 7.14 -0.24 -20.74
CA ILE A 108 6.71 -0.89 -19.48
C ILE A 108 7.22 -2.33 -19.37
N ALA A 109 7.30 -3.06 -20.48
CA ALA A 109 7.72 -4.45 -20.50
C ALA A 109 9.25 -4.56 -20.31
N ALA A 110 10.00 -3.74 -21.04
CA ALA A 110 11.46 -3.65 -20.90
C ALA A 110 11.87 -3.17 -19.51
N PHE A 111 11.13 -2.22 -18.92
CA PHE A 111 11.41 -1.76 -17.57
C PHE A 111 11.12 -2.86 -16.53
N ALA A 112 10.06 -3.67 -16.71
CA ALA A 112 9.82 -4.85 -15.89
C ALA A 112 11.05 -5.78 -15.88
N ARG A 113 11.57 -6.14 -17.07
CA ARG A 113 12.78 -6.98 -17.17
C ARG A 113 13.98 -6.38 -16.43
N THR A 114 14.11 -5.06 -16.46
CA THR A 114 15.19 -4.34 -15.77
C THR A 114 15.08 -4.50 -14.26
N LEU A 115 13.87 -4.35 -13.71
CA LEU A 115 13.62 -4.55 -12.27
C LEU A 115 13.83 -6.00 -11.84
N GLU A 116 13.37 -6.96 -12.63
CA GLU A 116 13.60 -8.38 -12.34
C GLU A 116 15.08 -8.74 -12.33
N ASN A 117 15.85 -8.26 -13.31
CA ASN A 117 17.30 -8.48 -13.33
C ASN A 117 18.00 -7.86 -12.12
N LEU A 118 17.55 -6.68 -11.66
CA LEU A 118 18.06 -6.05 -10.44
C LEU A 118 17.77 -6.92 -9.19
N CYS A 119 16.60 -7.57 -9.16
CA CYS A 119 16.14 -8.39 -8.04
C CYS A 119 16.59 -9.86 -8.11
N GLY A 120 17.29 -10.25 -9.18
CA GLY A 120 17.93 -11.56 -9.32
C GLY A 120 17.09 -12.62 -10.04
N GLU A 121 17.67 -13.80 -10.24
CA GLU A 121 17.10 -14.87 -11.08
C GLU A 121 15.72 -15.35 -10.62
N LYS A 122 15.45 -15.27 -9.31
CA LYS A 122 14.16 -15.66 -8.71
C LYS A 122 13.03 -14.64 -8.97
N ALA A 123 13.38 -13.44 -9.40
CA ALA A 123 12.43 -12.43 -9.86
C ALA A 123 12.16 -12.51 -11.37
N ALA A 124 12.93 -13.31 -12.12
CA ALA A 124 12.80 -13.38 -13.58
C ALA A 124 11.38 -13.82 -13.98
N HIS A 125 10.78 -13.06 -14.91
CA HIS A 125 9.44 -13.30 -15.42
C HIS A 125 8.29 -13.11 -14.43
N ALA A 126 8.56 -12.59 -13.23
CA ALA A 126 7.54 -12.36 -12.22
C ALA A 126 6.62 -11.17 -12.53
N LEU A 127 7.00 -10.21 -13.37
CA LEU A 127 6.21 -9.01 -13.69
C LEU A 127 5.52 -9.10 -15.06
N LYS A 128 4.19 -9.05 -15.06
CA LYS A 128 3.36 -9.09 -16.27
C LYS A 128 2.76 -7.71 -16.58
N PRO A 129 3.15 -7.05 -17.68
CA PRO A 129 2.53 -5.80 -18.12
C PRO A 129 1.08 -6.01 -18.56
N MET A 130 0.19 -5.09 -18.18
CA MET A 130 -1.22 -5.14 -18.51
C MET A 130 -1.82 -3.72 -18.49
N GLY A 131 -2.46 -3.29 -19.59
CA GLY A 131 -3.29 -2.07 -19.59
C GLY A 131 -2.60 -0.77 -19.13
N GLY A 132 -1.29 -0.61 -19.38
CA GLY A 132 -0.52 0.57 -18.94
C GLY A 132 0.01 0.49 -17.50
N MET A 133 -0.23 -0.61 -16.80
CA MET A 133 0.35 -0.98 -15.51
C MET A 133 1.03 -2.35 -15.62
N ALA A 134 1.59 -2.84 -14.51
CA ALA A 134 2.09 -4.20 -14.39
C ALA A 134 1.52 -4.84 -13.13
N THR A 135 1.44 -6.17 -13.15
CA THR A 135 1.07 -7.01 -12.02
C THR A 135 2.09 -8.12 -11.87
N PHE A 136 1.98 -8.90 -10.80
CA PHE A 136 2.71 -10.17 -10.71
C PHE A 136 2.05 -11.23 -11.60
N ASP A 137 2.88 -12.05 -12.23
CA ASP A 137 2.42 -13.21 -12.98
C ASP A 137 1.91 -14.30 -12.02
N GLU A 138 0.66 -14.70 -12.21
CA GLU A 138 -0.02 -15.67 -11.32
C GLU A 138 0.65 -17.05 -11.36
N ASP A 139 1.11 -17.50 -12.53
CA ASP A 139 1.73 -18.83 -12.67
C ASP A 139 3.06 -18.87 -11.93
N VAL A 140 3.84 -17.78 -11.98
CA VAL A 140 5.10 -17.64 -11.22
C VAL A 140 4.85 -17.66 -9.72
N LEU A 141 3.81 -16.98 -9.24
CA LEU A 141 3.42 -16.97 -7.83
C LEU A 141 2.95 -18.35 -7.36
N LEU A 142 2.06 -19.00 -8.11
CA LEU A 142 1.46 -20.29 -7.75
C LEU A 142 2.47 -21.45 -7.82
N ALA A 143 3.44 -21.37 -8.72
CA ALA A 143 4.52 -22.35 -8.81
C ALA A 143 5.53 -22.24 -7.65
N GLY A 144 5.41 -21.23 -6.78
CA GLY A 144 6.40 -20.94 -5.74
C GLY A 144 7.77 -20.55 -6.33
N GLY A 145 7.78 -20.04 -7.57
CA GLY A 145 9.00 -19.74 -8.31
C GLY A 145 9.77 -18.55 -7.74
N MET A 146 9.06 -17.64 -7.06
CA MET A 146 9.59 -16.42 -6.46
C MET A 146 9.63 -16.54 -4.94
N ASP A 147 10.80 -16.30 -4.36
CA ASP A 147 10.95 -16.23 -2.90
C ASP A 147 10.49 -14.87 -2.35
N GLN A 148 10.34 -14.81 -1.02
CA GLN A 148 9.85 -13.63 -0.33
C GLN A 148 10.77 -12.42 -0.52
N ASP A 149 12.09 -12.61 -0.60
CA ASP A 149 13.02 -11.49 -0.76
C ASP A 149 12.95 -10.89 -2.17
N SER A 150 12.81 -11.73 -3.20
CA SER A 150 12.60 -11.34 -4.59
C SER A 150 11.29 -10.59 -4.77
N PHE A 151 10.21 -11.08 -4.14
CA PHE A 151 8.92 -10.39 -4.12
C PHE A 151 9.04 -8.99 -3.50
N TRP A 152 9.62 -8.89 -2.31
CA TRP A 152 9.83 -7.60 -1.66
C TRP A 152 10.78 -6.69 -2.44
N CYS A 153 11.80 -7.25 -3.08
CA CYS A 153 12.69 -6.48 -3.95
C CYS A 153 11.89 -5.83 -5.09
N LEU A 154 11.09 -6.59 -5.82
CA LEU A 154 10.29 -6.07 -6.94
C LEU A 154 9.30 -5.01 -6.48
N THR A 155 8.57 -5.24 -5.39
CA THR A 155 7.60 -4.26 -4.85
C THR A 155 8.28 -2.96 -4.44
N ASN A 156 9.40 -3.04 -3.70
CA ASN A 156 10.11 -1.85 -3.24
C ASN A 156 10.80 -1.13 -4.40
N ALA A 157 11.45 -1.86 -5.30
CA ALA A 157 12.13 -1.30 -6.46
C ALA A 157 11.13 -0.60 -7.38
N ALA A 158 9.97 -1.22 -7.67
CA ALA A 158 8.90 -0.59 -8.45
C ALA A 158 8.41 0.71 -7.79
N THR A 159 8.14 0.67 -6.48
CA THR A 159 7.67 1.83 -5.70
C THR A 159 8.62 3.01 -5.79
N VAL A 160 9.93 2.78 -5.60
CA VAL A 160 10.93 3.86 -5.62
C VAL A 160 11.21 4.34 -7.04
N SER A 161 11.25 3.42 -8.01
CA SER A 161 11.50 3.71 -9.42
C SER A 161 10.33 4.44 -10.10
N GLY A 162 9.14 4.46 -9.48
CA GLY A 162 7.92 4.99 -10.08
C GLY A 162 7.31 4.08 -11.14
N TYR A 163 7.66 2.79 -11.13
CA TYR A 163 7.11 1.79 -12.04
C TYR A 163 5.65 1.48 -11.63
N PRO A 164 4.69 1.47 -12.57
CA PRO A 164 3.27 1.33 -12.26
C PRO A 164 2.88 -0.12 -11.93
N LEU A 165 3.37 -0.63 -10.81
CA LEU A 165 3.01 -1.93 -10.27
C LEU A 165 1.71 -1.83 -9.46
N GLY A 166 0.75 -2.69 -9.74
CA GLY A 166 -0.45 -2.88 -8.94
C GLY A 166 -0.76 -4.36 -8.76
N PHE A 167 -1.60 -4.67 -7.78
CA PHE A 167 -2.16 -6.01 -7.61
C PHE A 167 -3.56 -6.00 -8.19
N ILE A 168 -3.86 -6.96 -9.06
CA ILE A 168 -5.21 -7.19 -9.54
C ILE A 168 -5.87 -8.12 -8.54
N GLY A 169 -6.87 -7.62 -7.82
CA GLY A 169 -7.73 -8.48 -7.02
C GLY A 169 -8.63 -9.29 -7.94
N HIS A 170 -8.84 -10.58 -7.64
CA HIS A 170 -10.01 -11.31 -8.13
C HIS A 170 -11.23 -10.81 -7.35
N GLU A 171 -11.63 -9.56 -7.60
CA GLU A 171 -12.86 -9.03 -7.05
C GLU A 171 -14.02 -9.62 -7.85
N THR A 172 -14.65 -10.67 -7.29
CA THR A 172 -15.98 -11.09 -7.71
C THR A 172 -16.93 -9.94 -7.40
N GLY A 173 -17.10 -9.04 -8.36
CA GLY A 173 -18.10 -7.98 -8.25
C GLY A 173 -19.47 -8.63 -8.01
N PRO A 174 -20.36 -8.01 -7.22
CA PRO A 174 -21.77 -8.40 -7.17
C PRO A 174 -22.40 -7.97 -8.51
N GLY A 175 -22.18 -8.77 -9.55
CA GLY A 175 -22.57 -8.47 -10.92
C GLY A 175 -22.84 -9.69 -11.80
N ASP A 176 -22.48 -10.91 -11.37
CA ASP A 176 -22.87 -12.13 -12.07
C ASP A 176 -24.06 -12.80 -11.38
N LYS A 177 -25.25 -12.39 -11.81
CA LYS A 177 -26.48 -13.21 -11.77
C LYS A 177 -27.07 -13.27 -13.17
#